data_AF-A0A937TQ19-F1
#
_entry.id   AF-A0A937TQ19-F1
#
_cell.length_a   1.000
_cell.length_b   1.000
_cell.length_c   1.000
_cell.angle_alpha   90.00
_cell.angle_beta   90.00
_cell.angle_gamma   90.00
#
_symmetry.space_group_name_H-M   'P 1'
#
loop_
_entity.id
_entity.type
_entity.pdbx_description
1 polymer ?
#
loop_
_entity_poly.entity_id
_entity_poly.type
_entity_poly.pdbx_seq_one_letter_code
_entity_poly.pdbx_strand_id
1 'polypeptide(L)'
;DAVKRGCTAVDLVMNIGALKSKNYQAVKEELQLFVKAAGKAVTKCILEVCFLTDDEIAAGCELIAEAGIGFAKTSTGQFDGPTMEQFLVMKKTLAETDIKLKVAGVKFPRPQNAIVFLRAGAQRLGTRSAPEIVDALPMLREIGLV
;
A
#
# COMPACT_ATOMS: atom_id res chain seq x y z
N ASP A 1 20.48 -6.44 -4.26
CA ASP A 1 20.54 -7.32 -5.45
C ASP A 1 19.55 -6.91 -6.54
N ALA A 2 18.23 -6.95 -6.27
CA ALA A 2 17.18 -6.62 -7.24
C ALA A 2 17.41 -5.37 -8.10
N VAL A 3 17.78 -4.23 -7.49
CA VAL A 3 18.05 -2.98 -8.24
C VAL A 3 19.24 -3.12 -9.19
N LYS A 4 20.32 -3.83 -8.78
CA LYS A 4 21.48 -4.11 -9.65
C LYS A 4 21.09 -4.97 -10.86
N ARG A 5 20.06 -5.81 -10.70
CA ARG A 5 19.48 -6.64 -11.76
C ARG A 5 18.45 -5.91 -12.63
N GLY A 6 18.26 -4.59 -12.44
CA GLY A 6 17.39 -3.76 -13.27
C GLY A 6 15.99 -3.54 -12.72
N CYS A 7 15.68 -3.96 -11.49
CA CYS A 7 14.38 -3.63 -10.89
C CYS A 7 14.26 -2.11 -10.65
N THR A 8 13.24 -1.50 -11.26
CA THR A 8 12.93 -0.07 -11.12
C THR A 8 11.95 0.23 -9.99
N ALA A 9 11.42 -0.80 -9.33
CA ALA A 9 10.52 -0.66 -8.20
C ALA A 9 10.65 -1.86 -7.26
N VAL A 10 10.58 -1.59 -5.95
CA VAL A 10 10.71 -2.61 -4.89
C VAL A 10 9.65 -2.39 -3.81
N ASP A 11 9.11 -3.48 -3.28
CA ASP A 11 8.12 -3.48 -2.19
C ASP A 11 8.75 -4.24 -0.99
N LEU A 12 8.85 -3.60 0.17
CA LEU A 12 9.29 -4.21 1.43
C LEU A 12 8.07 -4.45 2.35
N VAL A 13 8.06 -5.54 3.11
CA VAL A 13 7.09 -5.73 4.21
C VAL A 13 7.67 -5.12 5.48
N MET A 14 6.91 -4.25 6.14
CA MET A 14 7.29 -3.64 7.41
C MET A 14 7.51 -4.72 8.47
N ASN A 15 8.46 -4.50 9.39
CA ASN A 15 8.56 -5.35 10.57
C ASN A 15 7.34 -5.16 11.51
N ILE A 16 6.32 -5.99 11.30
CA ILE A 16 5.04 -5.96 12.04
C ILE A 16 5.28 -6.16 13.55
N GLY A 17 6.17 -7.08 13.93
CA GLY A 17 6.48 -7.34 15.34
C GLY A 17 7.07 -6.12 16.04
N ALA A 18 8.00 -5.41 15.39
CA ALA A 18 8.58 -4.18 15.90
C ALA A 18 7.53 -3.05 16.01
N LEU A 19 6.65 -2.91 15.00
CA LEU A 19 5.57 -1.93 15.04
C LEU A 19 4.62 -2.17 16.22
N LYS A 20 4.11 -3.41 16.38
CA LYS A 20 3.16 -3.76 17.45
C LYS A 20 3.78 -3.64 18.85
N SER A 21 5.08 -3.90 18.98
CA SER A 21 5.82 -3.69 20.24
C SER A 21 6.24 -2.23 20.47
N LYS A 22 5.83 -1.30 19.61
CA LYS A 22 6.19 0.13 19.64
C LYS A 22 7.69 0.39 19.57
N ASN A 23 8.46 -0.57 19.05
CA ASN A 23 9.87 -0.38 18.73
C ASN A 23 10.02 0.37 17.40
N TYR A 24 9.54 1.62 17.40
CA TYR A 24 9.52 2.46 16.20
C TYR A 24 10.92 2.77 15.69
N GLN A 25 11.92 2.82 16.58
CA GLN A 25 13.31 3.04 16.18
C GLN A 25 13.80 1.94 15.23
N ALA A 26 13.55 0.66 15.56
CA ALA A 26 13.91 -0.46 14.68
C ALA A 26 13.21 -0.39 13.33
N VAL A 27 11.92 0.02 13.30
CA VAL A 27 11.18 0.21 12.04
C VAL A 27 11.79 1.35 11.21
N LYS A 28 12.06 2.52 11.82
CA LYS A 28 12.67 3.68 11.12
C LYS A 28 14.00 3.30 10.48
N GLU A 29 14.87 2.64 11.23
CA GLU A 29 16.20 2.21 10.76
C GLU A 29 16.08 1.26 9.56
N GLU A 30 15.20 0.26 9.63
CA GLU A 30 14.97 -0.69 8.54
C GLU A 30 14.47 0.02 7.28
N LEU A 31 13.48 0.91 7.41
CA LEU A 31 12.93 1.65 6.28
C LEU A 31 13.95 2.60 5.63
N GLN A 32 14.78 3.28 6.43
CA GLN A 32 15.86 4.14 5.93
C GLN A 32 16.93 3.35 5.18
N LEU A 33 17.35 2.19 5.72
CA LEU A 33 18.28 1.29 5.04
C LEU A 33 17.70 0.78 3.72
N PHE A 34 16.40 0.45 3.71
CA PHE A 34 15.70 0.03 2.50
C PHE A 34 15.67 1.13 1.44
N VAL A 35 15.31 2.37 1.78
CA VAL A 35 15.32 3.51 0.85
C VAL A 35 16.72 3.75 0.29
N LYS A 36 17.74 3.74 1.14
CA LYS A 36 19.14 3.87 0.72
C LYS A 36 19.54 2.75 -0.26
N ALA A 37 19.16 1.51 0.01
CA ALA A 37 19.47 0.37 -0.84
C ALA A 37 18.68 0.38 -2.17
N ALA A 38 17.49 0.97 -2.19
CA ALA A 38 16.66 1.10 -3.38
C ALA A 38 17.20 2.14 -4.38
N GLY A 39 17.94 3.15 -3.92
CA GLY A 39 18.50 4.19 -4.76
C GLY A 39 17.40 4.95 -5.51
N LYS A 40 17.40 4.89 -6.84
CA LYS A 40 16.40 5.56 -7.69
C LYS A 40 15.13 4.73 -7.92
N ALA A 41 15.07 3.48 -7.45
CA ALA A 41 13.90 2.64 -7.64
C ALA A 41 12.71 3.14 -6.82
N VAL A 42 11.49 2.98 -7.35
CA VAL A 42 10.26 3.32 -6.62
C VAL A 42 10.10 2.39 -5.42
N THR A 43 10.19 2.95 -4.22
CA THR A 43 10.02 2.23 -2.95
C THR A 43 8.55 2.16 -2.54
N LYS A 44 8.15 1.02 -1.98
CA LYS A 44 6.82 0.82 -1.39
C LYS A 44 6.98 0.02 -0.11
N CYS A 45 6.26 0.40 0.94
CA CYS A 45 6.24 -0.34 2.20
C CYS A 45 4.86 -0.96 2.40
N ILE A 46 4.81 -2.27 2.63
CA ILE A 46 3.61 -3.05 2.89
C ILE A 46 3.40 -3.07 4.41
N LEU A 47 2.30 -2.52 4.90
CA LEU A 47 1.96 -2.56 6.32
C LEU A 47 1.41 -3.93 6.77
N GLU A 48 0.78 -4.66 5.85
CA GLU A 48 -0.02 -5.86 6.15
C GLU A 48 -1.15 -5.56 7.15
N VAL A 49 -2.02 -4.63 6.74
CA VAL A 49 -3.03 -3.99 7.60
C VAL A 49 -3.98 -4.97 8.30
N CYS A 50 -4.17 -6.20 7.79
CA CYS A 50 -5.03 -7.20 8.44
C CYS A 50 -4.54 -7.61 9.84
N PHE A 51 -3.28 -7.37 10.19
CA PHE A 51 -2.73 -7.65 11.52
C PHE A 51 -2.68 -6.43 12.45
N LEU A 52 -3.10 -5.27 11.95
CA LEU A 52 -2.90 -3.99 12.62
C LEU A 52 -4.22 -3.37 13.05
N THR A 53 -4.20 -2.69 14.21
CA THR A 53 -5.27 -1.77 14.61
C THR A 53 -5.15 -0.46 13.83
N ASP A 54 -6.20 0.36 13.85
CA ASP A 54 -6.18 1.68 13.18
C ASP A 54 -5.03 2.57 13.71
N ASP A 55 -4.76 2.56 15.01
CA ASP A 55 -3.63 3.30 15.61
C ASP A 55 -2.27 2.78 15.11
N GLU A 56 -2.13 1.45 14.98
CA GLU A 56 -0.90 0.85 14.45
C GLU A 56 -0.73 1.15 12.95
N ILE A 57 -1.83 1.17 12.18
CA ILE A 57 -1.83 1.58 10.76
C ILE A 57 -1.39 3.03 10.63
N ALA A 58 -1.93 3.92 11.46
CA ALA A 58 -1.55 5.33 11.47
C ALA A 58 -0.07 5.51 11.81
N ALA A 59 0.41 4.89 12.89
CA ALA A 59 1.82 4.93 13.28
C ALA A 59 2.73 4.38 12.17
N GLY A 60 2.36 3.26 11.54
CA GLY A 60 3.10 2.70 10.40
C GLY A 60 3.16 3.66 9.21
N CYS A 61 2.06 4.35 8.90
CA CYS A 61 2.02 5.34 7.83
C CYS A 61 2.91 6.56 8.11
N GLU A 62 2.91 7.07 9.35
CA GLU A 62 3.81 8.14 9.77
C GLU A 62 5.28 7.75 9.60
N LEU A 63 5.64 6.52 10.01
CA LEU A 63 7.00 5.98 9.85
C LEU A 63 7.42 5.85 8.38
N ILE A 64 6.48 5.48 7.50
CA ILE A 64 6.70 5.43 6.05
C ILE A 64 6.97 6.83 5.49
N ALA A 65 6.21 7.83 5.94
CA ALA A 65 6.37 9.22 5.54
C ALA A 65 7.71 9.79 5.98
N GLU A 66 8.06 9.61 7.26
CA GLU A 66 9.35 10.04 7.82
C GLU A 66 10.55 9.40 7.11
N ALA A 67 10.45 8.13 6.69
CA ALA A 67 11.51 7.43 6.00
C ALA A 67 11.66 7.83 4.52
N GLY A 68 10.75 8.62 3.96
CA GLY A 68 10.79 9.04 2.55
C GLY A 68 10.46 7.92 1.56
N ILE A 69 9.59 6.98 1.93
CA ILE A 69 9.16 5.90 1.04
C ILE A 69 8.13 6.40 0.03
N GLY A 70 8.24 6.01 -1.25
CA GLY A 70 7.36 6.54 -2.29
C GLY A 70 5.90 6.08 -2.21
N PHE A 71 5.63 4.90 -1.64
CA PHE A 71 4.27 4.38 -1.48
C PHE A 71 4.04 3.68 -0.14
N ALA A 72 2.92 3.95 0.50
CA ALA A 72 2.32 3.07 1.50
C ALA A 72 1.42 2.04 0.78
N LYS A 73 1.60 0.75 1.11
CA LYS A 73 0.90 -0.38 0.52
C LYS A 73 0.14 -1.15 1.59
N THR A 74 -1.10 -1.53 1.28
CA THR A 74 -1.98 -2.20 2.25
C THR A 74 -1.49 -3.59 2.66
N SER A 75 -1.40 -4.54 1.72
CA SER A 75 -1.24 -5.96 2.04
C SER A 75 -0.32 -6.70 1.06
N THR A 76 0.22 -7.85 1.48
CA THR A 76 0.98 -8.74 0.60
C THR A 76 0.07 -9.52 -0.35
N GLY A 77 -1.15 -9.80 0.08
CA GLY A 77 -2.12 -10.67 -0.58
C GLY A 77 -2.04 -12.14 -0.17
N GLN A 78 -1.14 -12.51 0.76
CA GLN A 78 -1.06 -13.86 1.31
C GLN A 78 -2.17 -14.10 2.35
N PHE A 79 -2.35 -13.16 3.27
CA PHE A 79 -3.37 -13.18 4.32
C PHE A 79 -4.62 -12.43 3.89
N ASP A 80 -5.47 -12.03 4.83
CA ASP A 80 -6.65 -11.21 4.55
C ASP A 80 -6.27 -9.88 3.91
N GLY A 81 -7.20 -9.35 3.11
CA GLY A 81 -7.03 -8.10 2.40
C GLY A 81 -7.37 -6.89 3.26
N PRO A 82 -7.08 -5.67 2.78
CA PRO A 82 -7.53 -4.46 3.44
C PRO A 82 -9.05 -4.34 3.37
N THR A 83 -9.66 -3.85 4.45
CA THR A 83 -11.00 -3.27 4.37
C THR A 83 -10.93 -1.84 3.82
N MET A 84 -12.09 -1.26 3.49
CA MET A 84 -12.15 0.16 3.09
C MET A 84 -11.79 1.07 4.26
N GLU A 85 -12.24 0.75 5.46
CA GLU A 85 -11.99 1.50 6.69
C GLU A 85 -10.48 1.58 6.99
N GLN A 86 -9.79 0.44 6.94
CA GLN A 86 -8.33 0.39 7.12
C GLN A 86 -7.59 1.22 6.07
N PHE A 87 -8.05 1.20 4.82
CA PHE A 87 -7.49 2.05 3.78
C PHE A 87 -7.74 3.54 4.04
N LEU A 88 -8.92 3.92 4.53
CA LEU A 88 -9.26 5.29 4.86
C LEU A 88 -8.42 5.83 6.04
N VAL A 89 -8.03 4.98 6.98
CA VAL A 89 -7.04 5.33 8.02
C VAL A 89 -5.73 5.74 7.36
N MET A 90 -5.18 4.89 6.47
CA MET A 90 -3.95 5.23 5.73
C MET A 90 -4.10 6.54 4.94
N LYS A 91 -5.25 6.73 4.27
CA LYS A 91 -5.52 7.91 3.46
C LYS A 91 -5.58 9.19 4.30
N LYS A 92 -6.21 9.12 5.47
CA LYS A 92 -6.30 10.24 6.42
C LYS A 92 -4.93 10.58 6.98
N THR A 93 -4.17 9.59 7.44
CA THR A 93 -2.83 9.83 8.03
C THR A 93 -1.86 10.46 7.04
N LEU A 94 -1.92 10.06 5.76
CA LEU A 94 -0.99 10.52 4.73
C LEU A 94 -1.50 11.73 3.92
N ALA A 95 -2.60 12.37 4.34
CA ALA A 95 -3.27 13.42 3.57
C ALA A 95 -2.35 14.61 3.25
N GLU A 96 -1.51 15.01 4.20
CA GLU A 96 -0.60 16.16 4.10
C GLU A 96 0.84 15.75 3.72
N THR A 97 0.99 14.61 3.05
CA THR A 97 2.29 14.07 2.63
C THR A 97 2.30 13.74 1.15
N ASP A 98 3.48 13.66 0.55
CA ASP A 98 3.64 13.23 -0.85
C ASP A 98 3.60 11.70 -1.02
N ILE A 99 3.34 10.95 0.05
CA ILE A 99 3.33 9.49 0.05
C ILE A 99 2.11 8.98 -0.73
N LYS A 100 2.38 8.14 -1.72
CA LYS A 100 1.33 7.61 -2.58
C LYS A 100 0.71 6.34 -1.99
N LEU A 101 -0.56 6.10 -2.28
CA LEU A 101 -1.28 4.93 -1.77
C LEU A 101 -1.39 3.83 -2.81
N LYS A 102 -1.01 2.60 -2.43
CA LYS A 102 -1.18 1.38 -3.22
C LYS A 102 -2.07 0.38 -2.49
N VAL A 103 -3.20 0.03 -3.09
CA VAL A 103 -4.07 -1.04 -2.57
C VAL A 103 -3.70 -2.36 -3.22
N ALA A 104 -3.47 -3.39 -2.42
CA ALA A 104 -3.22 -4.75 -2.86
C ALA A 104 -3.84 -5.75 -1.87
N GLY A 105 -4.04 -6.99 -2.30
CA GLY A 105 -4.50 -8.08 -1.44
C GLY A 105 -6.01 -8.15 -1.20
N VAL A 106 -6.81 -7.32 -1.86
CA VAL A 106 -8.29 -7.41 -1.84
C VAL A 106 -8.71 -8.82 -2.24
N LYS A 107 -9.43 -9.52 -1.36
CA LYS A 107 -9.91 -10.89 -1.61
C LYS A 107 -11.07 -10.86 -2.60
N PHE A 108 -11.05 -11.82 -3.53
CA PHE A 108 -12.04 -11.94 -4.62
C PHE A 108 -12.33 -10.59 -5.30
N PRO A 109 -11.31 -9.89 -5.83
CA PRO A 109 -11.47 -8.54 -6.32
C PRO A 109 -12.49 -8.51 -7.46
N ARG A 110 -13.42 -7.56 -7.38
CA ARG A 110 -14.36 -7.25 -8.46
C ARG A 110 -14.01 -5.90 -9.08
N PRO A 111 -14.43 -5.64 -10.34
CA PRO A 111 -14.23 -4.34 -10.97
C PRO A 111 -14.68 -3.15 -10.11
N GLN A 112 -15.79 -3.29 -9.39
CA GLN A 112 -16.32 -2.26 -8.50
C GLN A 112 -15.34 -1.92 -7.38
N ASN A 113 -14.68 -2.93 -6.77
CA ASN A 113 -13.71 -2.70 -5.70
C ASN A 113 -12.57 -1.80 -6.16
N ALA A 114 -12.07 -2.03 -7.38
CA ALA A 114 -11.01 -1.21 -7.97
C ALA A 114 -11.45 0.26 -8.09
N ILE A 115 -12.65 0.51 -8.61
CA ILE A 115 -13.19 1.86 -8.75
C ILE A 115 -13.36 2.55 -7.40
N VAL A 116 -13.90 1.85 -6.40
CA VAL A 116 -14.12 2.43 -5.08
C VAL A 116 -12.79 2.83 -4.43
N PHE A 117 -11.77 1.98 -4.45
CA PHE A 117 -10.45 2.33 -3.89
C PHE A 117 -9.77 3.48 -4.64
N LEU A 118 -9.89 3.52 -5.97
CA LEU A 118 -9.37 4.63 -6.77
C LEU A 118 -10.07 5.95 -6.41
N ARG A 119 -11.41 5.96 -6.30
CA ARG A 119 -12.19 7.12 -5.85
C ARG A 119 -11.89 7.54 -4.42
N ALA A 120 -11.56 6.58 -3.55
CA ALA A 120 -11.13 6.84 -2.18
C ALA A 120 -9.70 7.41 -2.08
N GLY A 121 -8.96 7.49 -3.20
CA GLY A 121 -7.65 8.14 -3.27
C GLY A 121 -6.47 7.19 -3.45
N ALA A 122 -6.69 5.91 -3.76
CA ALA A 122 -5.61 5.02 -4.15
C ALA A 122 -5.04 5.47 -5.51
N GLN A 123 -3.71 5.51 -5.64
CA GLN A 123 -3.03 5.88 -6.88
C GLN A 123 -2.48 4.67 -7.65
N ARG A 124 -2.57 3.48 -7.05
CA ARG A 124 -2.09 2.23 -7.63
C ARG A 124 -2.89 1.07 -7.07
N LEU A 125 -3.25 0.12 -7.93
CA LEU A 125 -3.81 -1.16 -7.53
C LEU A 125 -2.81 -2.28 -7.84
N GLY A 126 -2.68 -3.23 -6.92
CA GLY A 126 -1.96 -4.49 -7.11
C GLY A 126 -2.94 -5.65 -7.11
N THR A 127 -3.19 -6.22 -8.28
CA THR A 127 -4.17 -7.30 -8.47
C THR A 127 -3.74 -8.23 -9.61
N ARG A 128 -4.17 -9.50 -9.53
CA ARG A 128 -4.04 -10.45 -10.65
C ARG A 128 -5.20 -10.35 -11.64
N SER A 129 -6.33 -9.77 -11.21
CA SER A 129 -7.55 -9.63 -12.01
C SER A 129 -7.60 -8.33 -12.82
N ALA A 130 -6.42 -7.82 -13.24
CA ALA A 130 -6.35 -6.57 -13.99
C ALA A 130 -7.10 -6.65 -15.34
N PRO A 131 -6.99 -7.74 -16.13
CA PRO A 131 -7.75 -7.88 -17.38
C PRO A 131 -9.26 -7.76 -17.14
N GLU A 132 -9.81 -8.48 -16.16
CA GLU A 132 -11.25 -8.49 -15.87
C GLU A 132 -11.76 -7.13 -15.41
N ILE A 133 -10.94 -6.36 -14.68
CA ILE A 133 -11.27 -4.99 -14.28
C ILE A 133 -11.34 -4.08 -15.52
N VAL A 134 -10.39 -4.22 -16.44
CA VAL A 134 -10.31 -3.41 -17.66
C VAL A 134 -11.46 -3.75 -18.61
N ASP A 135 -11.73 -5.04 -18.82
CA ASP A 135 -12.79 -5.53 -19.71
C ASP A 135 -14.19 -5.13 -19.21
N ALA A 136 -14.35 -4.92 -17.90
CA ALA A 136 -15.60 -4.44 -17.32
C ALA A 136 -15.83 -2.92 -17.49
N LEU A 137 -14.82 -2.13 -17.85
CA LEU A 137 -14.94 -0.67 -17.91
C LEU A 137 -16.06 -0.16 -18.83
N PRO A 138 -16.31 -0.72 -20.04
CA PRO A 138 -17.44 -0.29 -20.86
C PRO A 138 -18.78 -0.44 -20.15
N MET A 139 -19.03 -1.60 -19.53
CA MET A 139 -20.25 -1.85 -18.76
C MET A 139 -20.36 -0.93 -17.54
N LEU A 140 -19.25 -0.72 -16.81
CA LEU A 140 -19.25 0.18 -15.65
C LEU A 140 -19.55 1.64 -16.03
N ARG A 141 -19.13 2.08 -17.21
CA ARG A 141 -19.47 3.41 -17.76
C ARG A 141 -20.94 3.51 -18.15
N GLU A 142 -21.48 2.48 -18.80
CA GLU A 142 -22.88 2.41 -19.21
C GLU A 142 -23.84 2.57 -18.02
N ILE A 143 -23.51 1.95 -16.88
CA ILE A 143 -24.30 2.06 -15.65
C ILE A 143 -23.94 3.29 -14.78
N GLY A 144 -23.03 4.16 -15.23
CA GLY A 144 -22.66 5.40 -14.54
C GLY A 144 -21.78 5.23 -13.29
N LEU A 145 -21.09 4.09 -13.13
CA LEU A 145 -20.21 3.86 -11.98
C LEU A 145 -18.82 4.50 -12.17
N VAL A 146 -18.39 4.69 -13.42
CA VAL A 146 -17.09 5.29 -13.78
C VAL A 146 -17.29 6.40 -14.79
#